data_AF-A0A920YQ86-F1
#
_entry.id   AF-A0A920YQ86-F1
#
_cell.length_a   1.000
_cell.length_b   1.000
_cell.length_c   1.000
_cell.angle_alpha   90.00
_cell.angle_beta   90.00
_cell.angle_gamma   90.00
#
_symmetry.space_group_name_H-M   'P 1'
#
loop_
_entity.id
_entity.type
_entity.pdbx_description
1 polymer ?
#
loop_
_entity_poly.entity_id
_entity_poly.type
_entity_poly.pdbx_seq_one_letter_code
_entity_poly.pdbx_strand_id
1 'polypeptide(L)'
;MVDNIPDKEETVIDCILQSQHREHLIVLSEPGEDLALISFMLNKMKLSIGLQGDIPGFIYDYLNDRLRIRVTKNASILKFDIFIAWLSMDNIEKEEIYTWFAADPTAN
;
A
#
# COMPACT_ATOMS: atom_id res chain seq x y z
N MET A 1 29.55 1.06 -26.64
CA MET A 1 28.85 -0.16 -26.23
C MET A 1 27.57 0.32 -25.58
N VAL A 2 26.46 0.27 -26.30
CA VAL A 2 25.16 0.63 -25.73
C VAL A 2 24.72 -0.62 -25.01
N ASP A 3 24.73 -0.59 -23.68
CA ASP A 3 24.16 -1.67 -22.89
C ASP A 3 22.67 -1.72 -23.24
N ASN A 4 22.29 -2.76 -23.98
CA ASN A 4 20.91 -3.19 -24.10
C ASN A 4 20.47 -3.58 -22.68
N ILE A 5 19.91 -2.62 -21.94
CA ILE A 5 19.08 -2.94 -20.79
C ILE A 5 17.84 -3.59 -21.41
N PRO A 6 17.65 -4.92 -21.26
CA PRO A 6 16.42 -5.50 -21.76
C PRO A 6 15.29 -4.82 -21.01
N ASP A 7 14.33 -4.24 -21.74
CA ASP A 7 13.08 -3.76 -21.18
C ASP A 7 12.55 -4.87 -20.27
N LYS A 8 12.67 -4.67 -18.96
CA LYS A 8 12.06 -5.56 -17.99
C LYS A 8 10.59 -5.20 -18.07
N GLU A 9 9.84 -5.98 -18.84
CA GLU A 9 8.38 -5.95 -18.79
C GLU A 9 7.96 -6.22 -17.34
N GLU A 10 7.66 -5.15 -16.61
CA GLU A 10 7.12 -5.16 -15.26
C GLU A 10 5.65 -4.78 -15.37
N THR A 11 4.78 -5.54 -14.69
CA THR A 11 3.39 -5.13 -14.53
C THR A 11 3.32 -4.17 -13.35
N VAL A 12 2.73 -2.99 -13.58
CA VAL A 12 2.60 -1.96 -12.55
C VAL A 12 1.13 -1.80 -12.18
N ILE A 13 0.83 -1.87 -10.89
CA ILE A 13 -0.50 -1.67 -10.33
C ILE A 13 -0.42 -0.52 -9.32
N ASP A 14 -1.23 0.51 -9.54
CA ASP A 14 -1.23 1.72 -8.70
C ASP A 14 -2.56 1.83 -7.94
N CYS A 15 -2.48 1.85 -6.60
CA CYS A 15 -3.61 2.15 -5.73
C CYS A 15 -3.57 3.64 -5.36
N ILE A 16 -4.20 4.48 -6.19
CA ILE A 16 -4.07 5.95 -6.11
C ILE A 16 -5.17 6.56 -5.24
N LEU A 17 -4.78 7.36 -4.26
CA LEU A 17 -5.68 8.26 -3.55
C LEU A 17 -5.92 9.53 -4.36
N GLN A 18 -7.16 9.68 -4.84
CA GLN A 18 -7.63 10.91 -5.45
C GLN A 18 -8.29 11.78 -4.38
N SER A 19 -7.56 12.79 -3.91
CA SER A 19 -8.05 13.78 -2.95
C SER A 19 -7.77 15.19 -3.48
N GLN A 20 -8.69 16.12 -3.22
CA GLN A 20 -8.52 17.55 -3.52
C GLN A 20 -7.71 18.28 -2.44
N HIS A 21 -7.43 17.62 -1.31
CA HIS A 21 -6.76 18.18 -0.13
C HIS A 21 -5.42 17.47 0.13
N ARG A 22 -4.57 17.36 -0.90
CA ARG A 22 -3.30 16.60 -0.81
C ARG A 22 -2.28 17.29 0.10
N GLU A 23 -2.34 18.60 0.21
CA GLU A 23 -1.46 19.45 1.02
C GLU A 23 -1.60 19.21 2.54
N HIS A 24 -2.72 18.61 2.97
CA HIS A 24 -2.99 18.28 4.36
C HIS A 24 -2.89 16.78 4.66
N LEU A 25 -2.50 15.99 3.66
CA LEU A 25 -2.43 14.55 3.78
C LEU A 25 -1.15 14.13 4.50
N ILE A 26 -1.30 13.41 5.59
CA ILE A 26 -0.19 12.72 6.25
C ILE A 26 -0.14 11.30 5.67
N VAL A 27 1.03 10.90 5.19
CA VAL A 27 1.24 9.59 4.56
C VAL A 27 2.19 8.78 5.42
N LEU A 28 1.79 7.56 5.76
CA LEU A 28 2.53 6.66 6.63
C LEU A 28 2.76 5.34 5.89
N SER A 29 4.03 4.93 5.78
CA SER A 29 4.36 3.54 5.43
C SER A 29 4.37 2.75 6.73
N GLU A 30 3.50 1.75 6.83
CA GLU A 30 3.29 0.96 8.05
C GLU A 30 3.47 -0.55 7.75
N PRO A 31 4.60 -0.97 7.17
CA PRO A 31 4.82 -2.38 6.87
C PRO A 31 4.85 -3.21 8.17
N GLY A 32 4.48 -4.48 8.05
CA GLY A 32 4.56 -5.48 9.11
C GLY A 32 5.30 -6.73 8.63
N GLU A 33 5.35 -7.75 9.48
CA GLU A 33 5.82 -9.08 9.04
C GLU A 33 4.79 -9.63 8.02
N ASP A 34 5.23 -9.91 6.80
CA ASP A 34 4.35 -10.34 5.69
C ASP A 34 3.23 -9.33 5.33
N LEU A 35 3.43 -8.03 5.60
CA LEU A 35 2.47 -6.97 5.29
C LEU A 35 3.13 -5.78 4.58
N ALA A 36 2.61 -5.44 3.40
CA ALA A 36 2.84 -4.16 2.75
C ALA A 36 1.63 -3.26 2.98
N LEU A 37 1.78 -2.17 3.72
CA LEU A 37 0.67 -1.26 4.04
C LEU A 37 1.06 0.21 3.98
N ILE A 38 0.23 1.00 3.31
CA ILE A 38 0.29 2.46 3.34
C ILE A 38 -0.98 3.01 3.99
N SER A 39 -0.83 4.07 4.78
CA SER A 39 -1.95 4.82 5.33
C SER A 39 -1.90 6.28 4.93
N PHE A 40 -3.10 6.84 4.77
CA PHE A 40 -3.35 8.23 4.47
C PHE A 40 -4.24 8.80 5.56
N MET A 41 -3.77 9.85 6.24
CA MET A 41 -4.55 10.56 7.25
C MET A 41 -4.89 11.97 6.77
N LEU A 42 -6.17 12.32 6.91
CA LEU A 42 -6.69 13.66 6.69
C LEU A 42 -7.63 14.01 7.83
N ASN A 43 -7.25 15.00 8.65
CA ASN A 43 -7.95 15.36 9.88
C ASN A 43 -8.12 14.15 10.81
N LYS A 44 -9.38 13.74 11.06
CA LYS A 44 -9.74 12.58 11.89
C LYS A 44 -9.98 11.31 11.08
N MET A 45 -9.77 11.33 9.77
CA MET A 45 -9.96 10.16 8.92
C MET A 45 -8.62 9.49 8.64
N LYS A 46 -8.56 8.18 8.83
CA LYS A 46 -7.45 7.34 8.35
C LYS A 46 -7.98 6.34 7.34
N LEU A 47 -7.26 6.18 6.24
CA LEU A 47 -7.45 5.17 5.20
C LEU A 47 -6.17 4.35 5.13
N SER A 48 -6.28 3.04 5.20
CA SER A 48 -5.18 2.09 5.04
C SER A 48 -5.42 1.21 3.83
N ILE A 49 -4.37 0.99 3.04
CA ILE A 49 -4.35 0.06 1.91
C ILE A 49 -3.24 -0.94 2.21
N GLY A 50 -3.62 -2.19 2.43
CA GLY A 50 -2.73 -3.29 2.76
C GLY A 50 -2.84 -4.45 1.78
N LEU A 51 -1.76 -5.21 1.68
CA LEU A 51 -1.71 -6.50 1.02
C LEU A 51 -0.59 -7.33 1.62
N GLN A 52 -0.59 -8.63 1.32
CA GLN A 52 0.50 -9.51 1.75
C GLN A 52 1.85 -8.97 1.25
N GLY A 53 2.77 -8.81 2.18
CA GLY A 53 4.15 -8.39 1.97
C GLY A 53 5.02 -9.55 1.49
N ASP A 54 6.31 -9.28 1.26
CA ASP A 54 7.32 -10.30 0.98
C ASP A 54 7.00 -11.35 -0.11
N ILE A 55 6.02 -11.05 -0.98
CA ILE A 55 5.65 -11.92 -2.09
C ILE A 55 6.82 -11.96 -3.09
N PRO A 56 7.37 -13.15 -3.42
CA PRO A 56 8.47 -13.26 -4.36
C PRO A 56 8.15 -12.61 -5.72
N GLY A 57 8.98 -11.65 -6.10
CA GLY A 57 8.84 -10.93 -7.37
C GLY A 57 7.91 -9.71 -7.31
N PHE A 58 7.39 -9.34 -6.15
CA PHE A 58 6.67 -8.09 -5.92
C PHE A 58 7.63 -7.04 -5.33
N ILE A 59 7.46 -5.79 -5.74
CA ILE A 59 8.16 -4.63 -5.19
C ILE A 59 7.11 -3.59 -4.86
N TYR A 60 7.14 -3.05 -3.64
CA TYR A 60 6.18 -2.09 -3.13
C TYR A 60 6.84 -0.71 -3.03
N ASP A 61 6.30 0.28 -3.72
CA ASP A 61 6.72 1.68 -3.58
C ASP A 61 5.63 2.47 -2.83
N TYR A 62 6.00 3.01 -1.68
CA TYR A 62 5.13 3.84 -0.84
C TYR A 62 5.30 5.30 -1.23
N LEU A 63 4.30 5.86 -1.91
CA LEU A 63 4.34 7.20 -2.48
C LEU A 63 3.30 8.11 -1.82
N ASN A 64 3.49 9.41 -1.95
CA ASN A 64 2.65 10.42 -1.29
C ASN A 64 1.16 10.37 -1.66
N ASP A 65 0.80 9.69 -2.75
CA ASP A 65 -0.59 9.56 -3.19
C ASP A 65 -0.98 8.14 -3.58
N ARG A 66 -0.11 7.15 -3.39
CA ARG A 66 -0.41 5.78 -3.81
C ARG A 66 0.47 4.74 -3.12
N LEU A 67 -0.07 3.53 -3.06
CA LEU A 67 0.75 2.32 -3.02
C LEU A 67 0.94 1.83 -4.45
N ARG A 68 2.18 1.73 -4.89
CA ARG A 68 2.54 1.14 -6.18
C ARG A 68 3.07 -0.27 -5.96
N ILE A 69 2.57 -1.21 -6.74
CA ILE A 69 3.01 -2.60 -6.75
C ILE A 69 3.61 -2.85 -8.13
N ARG A 70 4.89 -3.24 -8.16
CA ARG A 70 5.58 -3.67 -9.36
C ARG A 70 5.77 -5.18 -9.31
N VAL A 71 5.18 -5.86 -10.27
CA VAL A 71 5.23 -7.32 -10.42
C VAL A 71 6.25 -7.65 -11.49
N THR A 72 7.33 -8.28 -11.07
CA THR A 72 8.40 -8.74 -11.97
C THR A 72 7.96 -10.00 -12.71
N LYS A 73 8.57 -10.27 -13.87
CA LYS A 73 8.34 -11.51 -14.65
C LYS A 73 8.56 -12.82 -13.89
N ASN A 74 9.30 -12.79 -12.78
CA ASN A 74 9.60 -13.96 -11.97
C ASN A 74 8.53 -14.23 -10.91
N ALA A 75 7.55 -13.33 -10.75
CA ALA A 75 6.46 -13.51 -9.82
C ALA A 75 5.55 -14.65 -10.31
N SER A 76 5.58 -15.78 -9.59
CA SER A 76 4.74 -16.94 -9.89
C SER A 76 3.38 -16.82 -9.21
N ILE A 77 2.62 -15.77 -9.53
CA ILE A 77 1.30 -15.50 -8.92
C ILE A 77 0.18 -15.41 -9.97
N LEU A 78 -0.94 -16.05 -9.64
CA LEU A 78 -2.18 -16.00 -10.44
C LEU A 78 -3.16 -14.94 -9.91
N LYS A 79 -3.12 -14.66 -8.61
CA LYS A 79 -3.95 -13.66 -7.93
C LYS A 79 -3.28 -13.19 -6.65
N PHE A 80 -3.63 -11.98 -6.22
CA PHE A 80 -3.34 -11.46 -4.89
C PHE A 80 -4.48 -10.48 -4.53
N ASP A 81 -4.67 -10.26 -3.23
CA ASP A 81 -5.77 -9.44 -2.72
C ASP A 81 -5.22 -8.13 -2.13
N ILE A 82 -5.99 -7.04 -2.30
CA ILE A 82 -5.71 -5.74 -1.72
C ILE A 82 -6.85 -5.42 -0.76
N PHE A 83 -6.50 -5.17 0.50
CA PHE A 83 -7.41 -4.86 1.58
C PHE A 83 -7.41 -3.36 1.83
N ILE A 84 -8.60 -2.76 1.89
CA ILE A 84 -8.76 -1.32 2.06
C ILE A 84 -9.71 -1.10 3.23
N ALA A 85 -9.23 -0.35 4.23
CA ALA A 85 -10.00 -0.02 5.42
C ALA A 85 -9.92 1.48 5.70
N TRP A 86 -11.04 2.09 6.10
CA TRP A 86 -11.05 3.49 6.54
C TRP A 86 -11.90 3.68 7.79
N LEU A 87 -11.55 4.68 8.57
CA LEU A 87 -12.24 5.02 9.81
C LEU A 87 -12.20 6.54 10.04
N SER A 88 -13.33 7.10 10.46
CA SER A 88 -13.36 8.40 11.12
C SER A 88 -13.15 8.18 12.62
N MET A 89 -12.12 8.79 13.17
CA MET A 89 -11.65 8.56 14.52
C MET A 89 -12.15 9.66 15.47
N ASP A 90 -12.73 9.26 16.59
CA ASP A 90 -13.05 10.18 17.69
C ASP A 90 -11.87 10.31 18.64
N ASN A 91 -11.13 9.22 18.87
CA ASN A 91 -9.90 9.17 19.65
C ASN A 91 -8.73 8.62 18.82
N ILE A 92 -7.93 9.53 18.26
CA ILE A 92 -6.81 9.20 17.36
C ILE A 92 -5.83 8.23 18.02
N GLU A 93 -5.40 8.49 19.25
CA GLU A 93 -4.40 7.66 19.95
C GLU A 93 -4.83 6.20 20.11
N LYS A 94 -6.13 5.95 20.21
CA LYS A 94 -6.68 4.61 20.39
C LYS A 94 -7.04 3.95 19.05
N GLU A 95 -7.55 4.73 18.11
CA GLU A 95 -8.26 4.23 16.93
C GLU A 95 -7.40 4.21 15.68
N GLU A 96 -6.24 4.90 15.67
CA GLU A 96 -5.36 4.95 14.50
C GLU A 96 -4.86 3.56 14.06
N ILE A 97 -4.77 2.61 14.97
CA ILE A 97 -4.29 1.26 14.67
C ILE A 97 -5.38 0.37 14.05
N TYR A 98 -6.65 0.74 14.14
CA TYR A 98 -7.76 -0.14 13.72
C TYR A 98 -7.79 -0.37 12.21
N THR A 99 -7.46 0.65 11.43
CA THR A 99 -7.38 0.50 9.97
C THR A 99 -6.19 -0.34 9.54
N TRP A 100 -5.11 -0.37 10.33
CA TRP A 100 -3.97 -1.27 10.11
C TRP A 100 -4.41 -2.72 10.23
N PHE A 101 -5.04 -3.09 11.35
CA PHE A 101 -5.53 -4.47 11.55
C PHE A 101 -6.59 -4.87 10.53
N ALA A 102 -7.49 -3.96 10.16
CA ALA A 102 -8.53 -4.26 9.19
C ALA A 102 -8.01 -4.39 7.75
N ALA A 103 -6.87 -3.78 7.43
CA ALA A 103 -6.23 -3.88 6.12
C ALA A 103 -5.09 -4.91 6.08
N ASP A 104 -4.83 -5.62 7.17
CA ASP A 104 -3.86 -6.70 7.24
C ASP A 104 -4.51 -8.03 6.79
N PRO A 105 -4.04 -8.68 5.69
CA PRO A 105 -4.55 -9.97 5.26
C PRO A 105 -4.33 -11.09 6.26
N THR A 106 -3.32 -10.99 7.13
CA THR A 106 -2.94 -12.04 8.09
C THR A 106 -3.76 -11.98 9.38
N ALA A 107 -4.45 -10.86 9.60
CA ALA A 107 -5.31 -10.64 10.77
C ALA A 107 -6.72 -11.24 10.63
N ASN A 108 -7.08 -11.76 9.44
CA ASN A 108 -8.42 -12.31 9.12
C ASN A 108 -8.45 -13.83 8.96
#